data_AF-A0A7V9J8T8-F1
#
_entry.id   AF-A0A7V9J8T8-F1
#
_cell.length_a   1.000
_cell.length_b   1.000
_cell.length_c   1.000
_cell.angle_alpha   90.00
_cell.angle_beta   90.00
_cell.angle_gamma   90.00
#
_symmetry.space_group_name_H-M   'P 1'
#
loop_
_entity.id
_entity.type
_entity.pdbx_description
1 polymer ?
#
loop_
_entity_poly.entity_id
_entity_poly.type
_entity_poly.pdbx_seq_one_letter_code
_entity_poly.pdbx_strand_id
1 'polypeptide(L)'
;ETDEHGENGVIDAIPKKKAEDLIEVIRNGITQIRSPAYSSTGANNANYVPHPSGHVSHADELKKLADLKEKGVISEEEFKRMKEKIIGKE
;
A
#
# COMPACT_ATOMS: atom_id res chain seq x y z
N GLU A 1 -25.79 -12.59 27.21
CA GLU A 1 -25.11 -13.59 26.35
C GLU A 1 -23.71 -13.11 25.98
N THR A 2 -22.75 -14.02 25.90
CA THR A 2 -21.51 -13.80 25.15
C THR A 2 -21.78 -14.24 23.72
N ASP A 3 -22.07 -13.29 22.84
CA ASP A 3 -22.28 -13.59 21.42
C ASP A 3 -20.94 -14.05 20.81
N GLU A 4 -20.84 -15.36 20.60
CA GLU A 4 -19.75 -16.10 19.99
C GLU A 4 -19.70 -15.84 18.47
N HIS A 5 -19.43 -14.59 18.09
CA HIS A 5 -19.27 -14.18 16.70
C HIS A 5 -17.92 -14.66 16.14
N GLY A 6 -17.95 -15.54 15.13
CA GLY A 6 -16.81 -15.81 14.24
C GLY A 6 -15.96 -17.06 14.50
N GLU A 7 -16.41 -18.02 15.32
CA GLU A 7 -15.63 -19.23 15.66
C GLU A 7 -15.36 -20.16 14.45
N ASN A 8 -16.17 -20.09 13.39
CA ASN A 8 -16.13 -20.96 12.22
C ASN A 8 -15.73 -20.25 10.92
N GLY A 9 -15.20 -19.02 10.99
CA GLY A 9 -14.85 -18.22 9.82
C GLY A 9 -16.06 -17.71 9.02
N VAL A 10 -17.28 -17.85 9.56
CA VAL A 10 -18.48 -17.23 9.01
C VAL A 10 -18.49 -15.75 9.39
N ILE A 11 -18.59 -14.89 8.38
CA ILE A 11 -18.70 -13.44 8.59
C ILE A 11 -20.17 -13.10 8.76
N ASP A 12 -20.52 -12.63 9.96
CA ASP A 12 -21.87 -12.19 10.25
C ASP A 12 -22.24 -10.94 9.45
N ALA A 13 -23.50 -10.89 9.00
CA ALA A 13 -24.02 -9.70 8.34
C ALA A 13 -24.08 -8.53 9.32
N ILE A 14 -23.55 -7.38 8.91
CA ILE A 14 -23.62 -6.15 9.69
C ILE A 14 -24.94 -5.41 9.44
N PRO A 15 -25.57 -4.81 10.48
CA PRO A 15 -26.73 -3.94 10.29
C PRO A 15 -26.41 -2.75 9.38
N LYS A 16 -27.37 -2.37 8.52
CA LYS A 16 -27.22 -1.27 7.55
C LYS A 16 -26.67 0.02 8.17
N LYS A 17 -27.20 0.43 9.33
CA LYS A 17 -26.75 1.63 10.04
C LYS A 17 -25.25 1.58 10.39
N LYS A 18 -24.77 0.44 10.91
CA LYS A 18 -23.34 0.27 11.22
C LYS A 18 -22.48 0.31 9.96
N ALA A 19 -22.99 -0.24 8.86
CA ALA A 19 -22.30 -0.16 7.57
C ALA A 19 -22.18 1.29 7.07
N GLU A 20 -23.25 2.09 7.19
CA GLU A 20 -23.25 3.50 6.81
C GLU A 20 -22.24 4.32 7.64
N ASP A 21 -22.23 4.12 8.96
CA ASP A 21 -21.28 4.77 9.88
C ASP A 21 -19.81 4.41 9.53
N LEU A 22 -19.53 3.13 9.24
CA LEU A 22 -18.19 2.68 8.83
C LEU A 22 -17.73 3.34 7.53
N ILE A 23 -18.64 3.47 6.56
CA ILE A 23 -18.33 4.11 5.28
C ILE A 23 -17.99 5.60 5.49
N GLU A 24 -18.69 6.30 6.39
CA GLU A 24 -18.38 7.69 6.73
C GLU A 24 -16.97 7.84 7.32
N VAL A 25 -16.61 6.99 8.27
CA VAL A 25 -15.26 6.97 8.89
C VAL A 25 -14.18 6.75 7.83
N ILE A 26 -14.38 5.81 6.90
CA ILE A 26 -13.43 5.53 5.81
C ILE A 26 -13.31 6.74 4.87
N ARG A 27 -14.43 7.37 4.48
CA ARG A 27 -14.40 8.57 3.62
C ARG A 27 -13.61 9.69 4.28
N ASN A 28 -13.87 9.96 5.56
CA ASN A 28 -13.20 11.03 6.30
C ASN A 28 -11.69 10.75 6.48
N GLY A 29 -11.30 9.49 6.69
CA GLY A 29 -9.88 9.11 6.75
C GLY A 29 -9.16 9.25 5.40
N ILE A 30 -9.79 8.85 4.29
CA ILE A 30 -9.18 8.93 2.95
C ILE A 30 -9.05 10.38 2.48
N THR A 31 -10.04 11.25 2.74
CA THR A 31 -9.95 12.68 2.37
C THR A 31 -8.85 13.41 3.12
N GLN A 32 -8.59 13.03 4.37
CA GLN A 32 -7.46 13.54 5.16
C GLN A 32 -6.10 13.09 4.59
N ILE A 33 -5.96 11.83 4.15
CA ILE A 33 -4.72 11.32 3.55
C ILE A 33 -4.44 11.96 2.17
N ARG A 34 -5.49 12.26 1.40
CA ARG A 34 -5.36 12.90 0.07
C ARG A 34 -5.04 14.39 0.14
N SER A 35 -5.10 15.01 1.31
CA SER A 35 -4.61 16.37 1.48
C SER A 35 -3.08 16.34 1.59
N PRO A 36 -2.34 17.02 0.70
CA PRO A 36 -0.87 16.95 0.63
C PRO A 36 -0.14 17.56 1.85
N ALA A 37 -0.86 17.93 2.90
CA ALA A 37 -0.35 18.57 4.11
C ALA A 37 -0.37 17.68 5.37
N TYR A 38 -0.86 16.43 5.29
CA TYR A 38 -0.95 15.58 6.48
C TYR A 38 -0.35 14.19 6.27
N SER A 39 0.97 14.16 6.16
CA SER A 39 1.78 12.96 6.45
C SER A 39 1.77 12.74 7.96
N SER A 40 0.70 12.17 8.51
CA SER A 40 0.68 11.76 9.92
C SER A 40 0.70 10.25 10.02
N THR A 41 1.91 9.77 10.31
CA THR A 41 2.18 8.56 11.06
C THR A 41 1.26 8.47 12.29
N GLY A 42 0.34 7.50 12.32
CA GLY A 42 -0.48 7.31 13.50
C GLY A 42 -1.51 6.19 13.43
N ALA A 43 -1.09 5.02 13.90
CA ALA A 43 -1.90 4.03 14.62
C ALA A 43 -2.70 2.95 13.84
N ASN A 44 -2.10 1.76 13.87
CA ASN A 44 -2.71 0.52 14.38
C ASN A 44 -3.93 -0.04 13.63
N ASN A 45 -3.67 -0.81 12.58
CA ASN A 45 -4.44 -2.03 12.35
C ASN A 45 -3.55 -3.13 11.79
N ALA A 46 -3.37 -4.19 12.58
CA ALA A 46 -2.60 -5.37 12.25
C ALA A 46 -3.34 -6.23 11.21
N ASN A 47 -3.40 -5.74 9.97
CA ASN A 47 -3.68 -6.51 8.75
C ASN A 47 -3.45 -5.61 7.53
N TYR A 48 -2.25 -5.02 7.46
CA TYR A 48 -1.81 -4.30 6.28
C TYR A 48 -1.50 -5.33 5.19
N VAL A 49 -2.51 -5.68 4.38
CA VAL A 49 -2.23 -6.14 3.02
C VAL A 49 -1.58 -4.94 2.34
N PRO A 50 -0.31 -5.02 1.90
CA PRO A 50 0.33 -3.91 1.21
C PRO A 50 -0.43 -3.68 -0.09
N HIS A 51 -1.32 -2.70 -0.05
CA HIS A 51 -1.85 -2.12 -1.27
C HIS A 51 -0.67 -1.45 -1.96
N PRO A 52 -0.47 -1.63 -3.27
CA PRO A 52 0.56 -0.92 -4.03
C PRO A 52 0.10 0.54 -4.21
N SER A 53 -0.02 1.27 -3.10
CA SER A 53 -0.32 2.69 -3.07
C SER A 53 0.95 3.47 -3.38
N GLY A 54 1.20 3.64 -4.67
CA GLY A 54 1.33 4.97 -5.27
C GLY A 54 2.63 5.75 -5.06
N HIS A 55 3.60 5.27 -4.31
CA HIS A 55 4.94 5.87 -4.27
C HIS A 55 6.00 4.76 -4.30
N VAL A 56 6.42 4.37 -5.51
CA VAL A 56 7.65 3.58 -5.66
C VAL A 56 8.80 4.49 -5.23
N SER A 57 9.45 4.15 -4.12
CA SER A 57 10.65 4.87 -3.71
C SER A 57 11.78 4.53 -4.69
N HIS A 58 12.73 5.45 -4.90
CA HIS A 58 13.90 5.18 -5.77
C HIS A 58 14.62 3.87 -5.39
N ALA A 59 14.61 3.50 -4.11
CA ALA A 59 15.14 2.22 -3.62
C ALA A 59 14.37 1.00 -4.18
N ASP A 60 13.03 1.06 -4.21
CA ASP A 60 12.20 -0.03 -4.77
C ASP A 60 12.37 -0.15 -6.28
N GLU A 61 12.51 0.98 -6.98
CA GLU A 61 12.79 0.98 -8.43
C GLU A 61 14.15 0.35 -8.74
N LEU A 62 15.19 0.68 -7.96
CA LEU A 62 16.52 0.08 -8.10
C LEU A 62 16.51 -1.43 -7.85
N LYS A 63 15.75 -1.88 -6.86
CA LYS A 63 15.57 -3.32 -6.58
C LYS A 63 14.92 -4.04 -7.76
N LYS A 64 13.83 -3.47 -8.30
CA LYS A 64 13.14 -4.02 -9.47
C LYS A 64 14.06 -4.09 -10.70
N LEU A 65 14.90 -3.07 -10.93
CA LEU A 65 15.88 -3.11 -12.00
C LEU A 65 16.91 -4.23 -11.83
N ALA A 66 17.37 -4.49 -10.61
CA ALA A 66 18.32 -5.57 -10.34
C ALA A 66 17.68 -6.93 -10.63
N ASP A 67 16.43 -7.14 -10.20
CA ASP A 67 15.66 -8.35 -10.48
C ASP A 67 15.46 -8.58 -11.98
N LEU A 68 15.21 -7.51 -12.75
CA LEU A 68 15.06 -7.60 -14.22
C LEU A 68 16.38 -7.97 -14.92
N LYS A 69 17.51 -7.47 -14.42
CA LYS A 69 18.85 -7.85 -14.92
C LYS A 69 19.15 -9.31 -14.64
N GLU A 70 18.90 -9.77 -13.41
CA GLU A 70 19.15 -11.16 -13.00
C GLU A 70 18.31 -12.15 -13.81
N LYS A 71 17.07 -11.79 -14.12
CA LYS A 71 16.18 -12.57 -15.00
C LYS A 71 16.57 -12.51 -16.48
N GLY A 72 17.59 -11.73 -16.85
CA GLY A 72 18.01 -11.55 -18.24
C GLY A 72 17.00 -10.81 -19.12
N VAL A 73 16.04 -10.09 -18.51
CA VAL A 73 15.01 -9.33 -19.23
C VAL A 73 15.61 -8.05 -19.83
N ILE A 74 16.63 -7.50 -19.18
CA ILE A 74 17.40 -6.35 -19.64
C ILE A 74 18.90 -6.68 -19.64
N SER A 75 19.63 -6.09 -20.57
CA SER A 75 21.09 -6.21 -20.62
C SER A 75 21.78 -5.38 -19.53
N GLU A 76 23.05 -5.67 -19.28
CA GLU A 76 23.84 -4.96 -18.26
C GLU A 76 24.03 -3.47 -18.61
N GLU A 77 24.12 -3.14 -19.90
CA GLU A 77 24.19 -1.76 -20.40
C GLU A 77 22.89 -0.99 -20.13
N GLU A 78 21.73 -1.63 -20.36
CA GLU A 78 20.42 -1.04 -20.10
C GLU A 78 20.17 -0.84 -18.61
N PHE A 79 20.57 -1.81 -17.78
CA PHE A 79 20.52 -1.69 -16.33
C PHE A 79 21.30 -0.48 -15.83
N LYS A 80 22.53 -0.26 -16.34
CA LYS A 80 23.37 0.88 -15.96
C LYS A 80 22.71 2.21 -16.33
N ARG A 81 22.21 2.34 -17.56
CA ARG A 81 21.51 3.54 -18.04
C ARG A 81 20.27 3.87 -17.21
N MET A 82 19.47 2.87 -16.87
CA MET A 82 18.27 3.07 -16.06
C MET A 82 18.60 3.39 -14.59
N LYS A 83 19.63 2.75 -14.03
CA LYS A 83 20.14 3.05 -12.69
C LYS A 83 20.64 4.49 -12.58
N GLU A 84 21.37 4.99 -13.57
CA GLU A 84 21.85 6.37 -13.61
C GLU A 84 20.68 7.38 -13.70
N LYS A 85 19.64 7.05 -14.47
CA LYS A 85 18.42 7.86 -14.57
C LYS A 85 17.66 7.98 -13.24
N ILE A 86 17.63 6.92 -12.43
CA ILE A 86 16.93 6.91 -11.13
C ILE A 86 17.76 7.60 -10.03
N ILE A 87 19.09 7.41 -10.05
CA ILE A 87 19.98 8.02 -9.06
C ILE A 87 20.14 9.53 -9.33
N GLY A 88 19.73 10.03 -10.50
CA GLY A 88 19.66 11.46 -10.79
C GLY A 88 21.03 12.12 -10.73
N LYS A 89 22.04 11.50 -11.37
CA LYS A 89 23.25 12.26 -11.71
C LYS A 89 22.87 13.27 -12.81
N GLU A 90 22.61 14.51 -12.41
CA GLU A 90 23.18 15.65 -13.14
C GLU A 90 24.70 15.68 -12.90
#